data_AF-A0A812TUK2-F1
#
_entry.id   AF-A0A812TUK2-F1
#
_cell.length_a   1.000
_cell.length_b   1.000
_cell.length_c   1.000
_cell.angle_alpha   90.00
_cell.angle_beta   90.00
_cell.angle_gamma   90.00
#
_symmetry.space_group_name_H-M   'P 1'
#
loop_
_entity.id
_entity.type
_entity.pdbx_description
1 polymer ?
#
loop_
_entity_poly.entity_id
_entity_poly.type
_entity_poly.pdbx_seq_one_letter_code
_entity_poly.pdbx_strand_id
1 'polypeptide(L)'
;MCTMHKLGLQIWPSPDVMVLMSTKGTLYKVAMLSTALEDALAYCTVEEFAAGFKKRLALQLRGIKQTRGSSGEGDWNIKRKPGNHCKSYREG
;
A
#
# COMPACT_ATOMS: atom_id res chain seq x y z
N MET A 1 -10.79 -11.53 20.49
CA MET A 1 -10.73 -12.99 20.26
C MET A 1 -11.92 -13.45 19.43
N CYS A 2 -11.64 -13.97 18.23
CA CYS A 2 -12.63 -14.66 17.38
C CYS A 2 -13.28 -15.84 18.13
N THR A 3 -14.55 -16.13 17.82
CA THR A 3 -15.37 -17.17 18.45
C THR A 3 -14.67 -18.52 18.53
N MET A 4 -13.87 -18.86 17.52
CA MET A 4 -13.18 -20.16 17.45
C MET A 4 -11.98 -20.28 18.39
N HIS A 5 -11.27 -19.18 18.68
CA HIS A 5 -10.21 -19.17 19.71
C HIS A 5 -10.78 -19.38 21.12
N LYS A 6 -12.00 -18.89 21.38
CA LYS A 6 -12.68 -19.11 22.66
C LYS A 6 -13.07 -20.57 22.90
N LEU A 7 -13.13 -21.37 21.83
CA LEU A 7 -13.40 -22.81 21.88
C LEU A 7 -12.12 -23.67 21.98
N GLY A 8 -10.94 -23.05 22.13
CA GLY A 8 -9.66 -23.77 22.21
C GLY A 8 -9.19 -24.35 20.88
N LEU A 9 -9.82 -23.96 19.76
CA LEU A 9 -9.45 -24.45 18.43
C LEU A 9 -8.27 -23.64 17.88
N GLN A 10 -7.23 -24.35 17.48
CA GLN A 10 -6.07 -23.76 16.82
C GLN A 10 -6.37 -23.53 15.33
N ILE A 11 -6.24 -22.27 14.89
CA ILE A 11 -6.56 -21.86 13.51
C ILE A 11 -5.38 -21.11 12.92
N TRP A 12 -5.10 -21.40 11.65
CA TRP A 12 -4.00 -20.81 10.88
C TRP A 12 -4.53 -20.18 9.58
N PRO A 13 -4.16 -18.92 9.27
CA PRO A 13 -3.51 -17.97 10.17
C PRO A 13 -4.43 -17.62 11.35
N SER A 14 -3.86 -17.22 12.48
CA SER A 14 -4.67 -16.87 13.64
C SER A 14 -5.57 -15.66 13.31
N PRO A 15 -6.78 -15.56 13.89
CA PRO A 15 -7.70 -14.47 13.60
C PRO A 15 -7.12 -13.09 13.90
N ASP A 16 -6.29 -12.96 14.94
CA ASP A 16 -5.64 -11.70 15.29
C ASP A 16 -4.59 -11.32 14.23
N VAL A 17 -3.83 -12.29 13.72
CA VAL A 17 -2.92 -12.08 12.57
C VAL A 17 -3.72 -11.67 11.34
N MET A 18 -4.87 -12.31 11.08
CA MET A 18 -5.71 -11.98 9.93
C MET A 18 -6.27 -10.56 10.02
N VAL A 19 -6.70 -10.09 11.20
CA VAL A 19 -7.17 -8.71 11.38
C VAL A 19 -6.03 -7.70 11.17
N LEU A 20 -4.84 -7.99 11.69
CA LEU A 20 -3.70 -7.09 11.59
C LEU A 20 -3.09 -7.06 10.17
N MET A 21 -2.99 -8.21 9.51
CA MET A 21 -2.30 -8.36 8.23
C MET A 21 -3.22 -8.25 7.01
N SER A 22 -4.54 -8.27 7.19
CA SER A 22 -5.51 -8.15 6.08
C SER A 22 -5.56 -6.76 5.44
N THR A 23 -4.99 -5.74 6.08
CA THR A 23 -4.95 -4.39 5.51
C THR A 23 -3.62 -4.13 4.83
N LYS A 24 -3.65 -3.67 3.56
CA LYS A 24 -2.44 -3.27 2.83
C LYS A 24 -1.69 -2.14 3.55
N GLY A 25 -2.39 -1.35 4.38
CA GLY A 25 -1.79 -0.31 5.24
C GLY A 25 -0.79 -0.86 6.27
N THR A 26 -0.89 -2.12 6.66
CA THR A 26 0.09 -2.76 7.56
C THR A 26 1.45 -2.96 6.88
N LEU A 27 1.51 -2.98 5.54
CA LEU A 27 2.78 -3.05 4.82
C LEU A 27 3.68 -1.84 5.09
N TYR A 28 3.10 -0.67 5.36
CA TYR A 28 3.86 0.50 5.78
C TYR A 28 4.51 0.32 7.16
N LYS A 29 3.84 -0.40 8.08
CA LYS A 29 4.36 -0.65 9.43
C LYS A 29 5.54 -1.63 9.44
N VAL A 30 5.66 -2.45 8.40
CA VAL A 30 6.79 -3.39 8.21
C VAL A 30 7.83 -2.85 7.23
N ALA A 31 7.76 -1.58 6.84
CA ALA A 31 8.69 -0.93 5.91
C ALA A 31 10.16 -1.00 6.36
N MET A 32 10.41 -1.17 7.66
CA MET A 32 11.75 -1.30 8.23
C MET A 32 12.34 -2.71 8.12
N LEU A 33 11.57 -3.70 7.65
CA LEU A 33 12.09 -5.04 7.38
C LEU A 33 12.85 -5.05 6.05
N SER A 34 13.91 -5.86 5.95
CA SER A 34 14.75 -5.97 4.74
C SER A 34 14.00 -6.44 3.49
N THR A 35 12.79 -6.99 3.65
CA THR A 35 11.92 -7.45 2.56
C THR A 35 10.91 -6.40 2.09
N ALA A 36 10.82 -5.27 2.78
CA ALA A 36 9.83 -4.26 2.47
C ALA A 36 10.31 -3.29 1.40
N LEU A 37 9.35 -2.76 0.65
CA LEU A 37 9.61 -1.74 -0.34
C LEU A 37 9.49 -0.36 0.32
N GLU A 38 10.62 0.32 0.53
CA GLU A 38 10.69 1.67 1.10
C GLU A 38 9.85 2.70 0.33
N ASP A 39 9.55 2.40 -0.94
CA ASP A 39 8.74 3.22 -1.83
C ASP A 39 7.20 3.05 -1.63
N ALA A 40 6.75 2.20 -0.69
CA ALA A 40 5.34 2.03 -0.37
C ALA A 40 4.85 3.05 0.67
N LEU A 41 3.80 3.82 0.33
CA LEU A 41 3.19 4.82 1.21
C LEU A 41 1.68 4.57 1.36
N ALA A 42 1.15 4.90 2.52
CA ALA A 42 -0.28 4.94 2.79
C ALA A 42 -0.73 6.41 2.89
N TYR A 43 -1.79 6.76 2.16
CA TYR A 43 -2.39 8.10 2.20
C TYR A 43 -3.79 7.99 2.78
N CYS A 44 -4.08 8.79 3.80
CA CYS A 44 -5.40 8.80 4.46
C CYS A 44 -6.24 9.99 4.02
N THR A 45 -5.62 11.00 3.40
CA THR A 45 -6.27 12.21 2.89
C THR A 45 -5.98 12.43 1.41
N VAL A 46 -6.84 13.21 0.75
CA VAL A 46 -6.69 13.52 -0.68
C VAL A 46 -5.49 14.46 -0.89
N GLU A 47 -5.23 15.35 0.06
CA GLU A 47 -4.15 16.33 0.04
C GLU A 47 -2.78 15.64 0.09
N GLU A 48 -2.58 14.73 1.05
CA GLU A 48 -1.34 13.94 1.16
C GLU A 48 -1.13 13.09 -0.09
N PHE A 49 -2.20 12.47 -0.60
CA PHE A 49 -2.15 11.70 -1.83
C PHE A 49 -1.73 12.58 -3.01
N ALA A 50 -2.36 13.74 -3.21
CA ALA A 50 -2.05 14.63 -4.33
C ALA A 50 -0.61 15.15 -4.29
N ALA A 51 -0.10 15.49 -3.10
CA ALA A 51 1.27 15.96 -2.91
C ALA A 51 2.29 14.83 -3.14
N GLY A 52 2.10 13.67 -2.52
CA GLY A 52 3.03 12.55 -2.61
C GLY A 52 3.01 11.84 -3.97
N PHE A 53 1.83 11.70 -4.58
CA PHE A 53 1.66 10.97 -5.83
C PHE A 53 2.40 11.62 -6.99
N LYS A 54 2.33 12.96 -7.13
CA LYS A 54 3.02 13.69 -8.22
C LYS A 54 4.54 13.55 -8.14
N LYS A 55 5.11 13.62 -6.94
CA LYS A 55 6.56 13.43 -6.69
C LYS A 55 7.02 12.06 -7.17
N ARG A 56 6.22 11.04 -6.90
CA ARG A 56 6.58 9.63 -7.03
C ARG A 56 6.28 9.06 -8.43
N LEU A 57 5.23 9.55 -9.09
CA LEU A 57 4.91 9.22 -10.49
C LEU A 57 6.01 9.67 -11.47
N ALA A 58 6.85 10.63 -11.09
CA ALA A 58 7.97 11.10 -11.90
C ALA A 58 9.07 10.06 -12.09
N LEU A 59 9.21 9.10 -11.17
CA LEU A 59 10.36 8.18 -11.11
C LEU A 59 10.08 6.85 -11.80
N GLN A 60 8.91 6.24 -11.54
CA GLN A 60 8.59 4.87 -11.97
C GLN A 60 7.08 4.66 -12.16
N LEU A 61 6.72 3.55 -12.80
CA LEU A 61 5.35 3.03 -12.85
C LEU A 61 4.81 2.86 -11.43
N ARG A 62 3.58 3.32 -11.16
CA ARG A 62 2.98 3.22 -9.83
C ARG A 62 1.75 2.33 -9.83
N GLY A 63 1.70 1.41 -8.89
CA GLY A 63 0.46 0.74 -8.48
C GLY A 63 -0.20 1.52 -7.35
N ILE A 64 -1.48 1.84 -7.48
CA ILE A 64 -2.33 2.30 -6.38
C ILE A 64 -3.23 1.16 -6.00
N LYS A 65 -3.36 0.93 -4.69
CA LYS A 65 -4.18 -0.15 -4.15
C LYS A 65 -5.01 0.37 -2.99
N GLN A 66 -6.29 -0.01 -2.93
CA GLN A 66 -7.11 0.28 -1.76
C GLN A 66 -6.61 -0.50 -0.53
N THR A 67 -6.71 0.11 0.66
CA THR A 67 -6.22 -0.46 1.93
C THR A 67 -6.89 -1.79 2.29
N ARG A 68 -8.14 -1.98 1.88
CA ARG A 68 -8.88 -3.25 1.93
C ARG A 68 -9.43 -3.56 0.56
N GLY A 69 -9.42 -4.84 0.19
CA GLY A 69 -9.80 -5.31 -1.14
C GLY A 69 -8.87 -6.43 -1.56
N SER A 70 -9.45 -7.46 -2.17
CA SER A 70 -8.74 -8.60 -2.73
C SER A 70 -9.00 -8.70 -4.24
N SER A 71 -8.29 -9.58 -4.93
CA SER A 71 -8.55 -9.89 -6.35
C SER A 71 -8.39 -8.69 -7.31
N GLY A 72 -7.63 -7.66 -6.92
CA GLY A 72 -7.37 -6.50 -7.76
C GLY A 72 -8.50 -5.46 -7.78
N GLU A 73 -9.52 -5.60 -6.92
CA GLU A 73 -10.58 -4.60 -6.81
C GLU A 73 -9.99 -3.25 -6.37
N GLY A 74 -10.28 -2.21 -7.16
CA GLY A 74 -9.77 -0.86 -6.90
C GLY A 74 -8.25 -0.70 -7.04
N ASP A 75 -7.56 -1.65 -7.69
CA ASP A 75 -6.14 -1.54 -7.99
C ASP A 75 -5.94 -0.81 -9.35
N TRP A 76 -5.05 0.18 -9.38
CA TRP A 76 -4.76 1.00 -10.56
C TRP A 76 -3.28 0.95 -10.91
N ASN A 77 -2.95 0.68 -12.17
CA ASN A 77 -1.59 0.84 -12.69
C ASN A 77 -1.48 2.15 -13.45
N ILE A 78 -0.70 3.09 -12.93
CA ILE A 78 -0.57 4.42 -13.51
C ILE A 78 0.82 4.57 -14.13
N LYS A 79 0.80 4.76 -15.44
CA LYS A 79 1.97 5.07 -16.26
C LYS A 79 1.85 6.50 -16.77
N ARG A 80 2.97 7.23 -16.76
CA ARG A 80 3.03 8.51 -17.49
C ARG A 80 2.90 8.23 -18.98
N LYS A 81 2.15 9.08 -19.68
CA LYS A 81 2.08 9.02 -21.16
C LYS A 81 3.50 9.21 -21.73
N PRO A 82 3.90 8.44 -22.75
CA PRO A 82 5.16 8.66 -23.44
C PRO A 82 5.17 10.05 -24.10
N GLY A 83 6.19 10.88 -23.81
CA GLY A 83 6.27 12.28 -24.26
C GLY A 83 7.22 13.16 -23.42
N ASN A 84 7.22 14.48 -23.67
CA ASN A 84 8.16 15.48 -23.15
C ASN A 84 8.47 15.42 -21.64
N HIS A 85 9.75 15.66 -21.33
CA HIS A 85 10.56 15.14 -20.23
C HIS A 85 10.38 15.78 -18.83
N CYS A 86 10.96 15.12 -17.81
CA CYS A 86 11.77 15.72 -16.73
C CYS A 86 12.82 14.68 -16.30
N LYS A 87 14.12 15.02 -16.36
CA LYS A 87 15.22 14.12 -15.90
C LYS A 87 15.35 14.08 -14.37
N SER A 88 14.74 15.03 -13.66
CA SER A 88 14.68 15.10 -12.21
C SER A 88 13.44 15.87 -11.76
N TYR A 89 12.93 15.54 -10.58
CA TYR A 89 11.88 16.30 -9.90
C TYR A 89 12.49 17.65 -9.46
N ARG A 90 11.99 18.78 -9.99
CA ARG A 90 12.27 20.11 -9.45
C ARG A 90 11.04 20.57 -8.64
N GLU A 91 11.25 20.83 -7.36
CA GLU A 91 10.32 21.60 -6.54
C GLU A 91 10.24 23.01 -7.11
N GLY A 92 9.01 23.44 -7.41
CA GLY A 92 8.66 24.81 -7.75
C GLY A 92 7.63 25.30 -6.74
#